data_AF-A0A399XI00-F1
#
_entry.id   AF-A0A399XI00-F1
#
_cell.length_a   1.000
_cell.length_b   1.000
_cell.length_c   1.000
_cell.angle_alpha   90.00
_cell.angle_beta   90.00
_cell.angle_gamma   90.00
#
_symmetry.space_group_name_H-M   'P 1'
#
loop_
_entity.id
_entity.type
_entity.pdbx_description
1 polymer ?
#
loop_
_entity_poly.entity_id
_entity_poly.type
_entity_poly.pdbx_seq_one_letter_code
_entity_poly.pdbx_strand_id
1 'polypeptide(L)'
;MTVEKGKDWGRIAPLADDGVVVHRDAEARQAVEAAFLASLPLPSLGLVGGDLGRTLGCRGDEGRLRSPAGVTLPIDLGVVCMDGQDHCFLAHLVARRRWWGGTFLVAMNAAWYRDWYLGPRAHPNDGLLDITRGRLPLRDRIQARSRLTSGSHLPHPGLHTERVERSSYELDRPTPIFLDGEPVGKARHLELRVVPDALEVVV
;
A
#
# COMPACT_ATOMS: atom_id res chain seq x y z
N MET A 1 15.53 9.39 0.37
CA MET A 1 16.52 9.04 1.40
C MET A 1 15.99 7.78 2.08
N THR A 2 16.37 6.61 1.56
CA THR A 2 15.93 5.29 2.03
C THR A 2 16.29 5.08 3.51
N VAL A 3 15.36 4.59 4.32
CA VAL A 3 15.57 4.39 5.78
C VAL A 3 16.79 3.52 6.07
N GLU A 4 17.78 4.09 6.76
CA GLU A 4 18.86 3.36 7.43
C GLU A 4 18.36 2.89 8.81
N LYS A 5 18.63 1.62 9.14
CA LYS A 5 18.25 1.03 10.43
C LYS A 5 18.82 1.84 11.60
N GLY A 6 17.95 2.53 12.34
CA GLY A 6 18.31 3.28 13.56
C GLY A 6 18.28 4.80 13.47
N LYS A 7 17.89 5.40 12.33
CA LYS A 7 17.56 6.83 12.26
C LYS A 7 16.08 7.07 12.54
N ASP A 8 15.78 8.13 13.28
CA ASP A 8 14.42 8.64 13.42
C ASP A 8 13.90 9.00 12.02
N TRP A 9 12.86 8.30 11.57
CA TRP A 9 12.19 8.61 10.32
C TRP A 9 10.92 9.39 10.65
N GLY A 10 10.94 10.67 10.33
CA GLY A 10 9.89 11.63 10.69
C GLY A 10 10.37 12.82 11.48
N ARG A 11 9.48 13.79 11.65
CA ARG A 11 9.69 14.98 12.48
C ARG A 11 8.42 15.32 13.25
N ILE A 12 8.56 15.93 14.42
CA ILE A 12 7.43 16.53 15.12
C ILE A 12 7.03 17.79 14.36
N ALA A 13 5.91 17.71 13.65
CA ALA A 13 5.32 18.81 12.91
C ALA A 13 3.83 18.52 12.66
N PRO A 14 2.95 19.52 12.86
CA PRO A 14 1.53 19.37 12.56
C PRO A 14 1.27 19.28 11.06
N LEU A 15 0.10 18.77 10.71
CA LEU A 15 -0.46 18.84 9.37
C LEU A 15 -0.63 20.31 8.96
N ALA A 16 -0.17 20.64 7.76
CA ALA A 16 -0.32 21.97 7.18
C ALA A 16 -1.81 22.37 7.07
N ASP A 17 -2.11 23.67 7.09
CA ASP A 17 -3.48 24.19 7.05
C ASP A 17 -4.26 23.72 5.82
N ASP A 18 -3.57 23.59 4.68
CA ASP A 18 -4.09 23.07 3.41
C ASP A 18 -4.00 21.53 3.29
N GLY A 19 -3.47 20.85 4.30
CA GLY A 19 -3.40 19.39 4.35
C GLY A 19 -4.76 18.72 4.47
N VAL A 20 -4.90 17.56 3.83
CA VAL A 20 -6.17 16.82 3.71
C VAL A 20 -6.23 15.71 4.76
N VAL A 21 -7.28 15.71 5.60
CA VAL A 21 -7.52 14.63 6.56
C VAL A 21 -8.25 13.48 5.89
N VAL A 22 -7.77 12.25 6.09
CA VAL A 22 -8.31 11.03 5.47
C VAL A 22 -8.46 9.91 6.51
N HIS A 23 -9.54 9.13 6.39
CA HIS A 23 -9.87 8.07 7.33
C HIS A 23 -9.60 6.66 6.77
N ARG A 24 -9.46 6.54 5.44
CA ARG A 24 -9.28 5.27 4.72
C ARG A 24 -8.23 5.42 3.63
N ASP A 25 -7.53 4.33 3.30
CA ASP A 25 -6.49 4.34 2.26
C ASP A 25 -7.05 4.79 0.89
N ALA A 26 -8.28 4.41 0.57
CA ALA A 26 -8.96 4.84 -0.65
C ALA A 26 -9.17 6.37 -0.72
N GLU A 27 -9.49 7.01 0.41
CA GLU A 27 -9.62 8.48 0.47
C GLU A 27 -8.26 9.15 0.29
N ALA A 28 -7.21 8.57 0.90
CA ALA A 28 -5.84 9.02 0.71
C ALA A 28 -5.42 8.95 -0.77
N ARG A 29 -5.74 7.85 -1.47
CA ARG A 29 -5.50 7.70 -2.90
C ARG A 29 -6.25 8.74 -3.72
N GLN A 30 -7.55 8.90 -3.48
CA GLN A 30 -8.39 9.87 -4.18
C GLN A 30 -7.88 11.31 -4.00
N ALA A 31 -7.35 11.65 -2.82
CA ALA A 31 -6.80 12.96 -2.53
C ALA A 31 -5.53 13.29 -3.36
N VAL A 32 -4.73 12.28 -3.73
CA VAL A 32 -3.44 12.49 -4.39
C VAL A 32 -3.44 12.13 -5.88
N GLU A 33 -4.36 11.28 -6.34
CA GLU A 33 -4.34 10.69 -7.68
C GLU A 33 -4.41 11.75 -8.79
N ALA A 34 -5.25 12.77 -8.65
CA ALA A 34 -5.33 13.85 -9.64
C ALA A 34 -4.03 14.66 -9.75
N ALA A 35 -3.42 15.00 -8.61
CA ALA A 35 -2.13 15.71 -8.58
C ALA A 35 -1.01 14.84 -9.14
N PHE A 36 -0.98 13.55 -8.79
CA PHE A 36 -0.05 12.57 -9.31
C PHE A 36 -0.11 12.48 -10.85
N LEU A 37 -1.31 12.30 -11.42
CA LEU A 37 -1.50 12.21 -12.87
C LEU A 37 -1.12 13.50 -13.59
N ALA A 38 -1.34 14.65 -12.94
CA ALA A 38 -0.95 15.96 -13.47
C ALA A 38 0.51 16.34 -13.19
N SER A 39 1.30 15.47 -12.53
CA SER A 39 2.67 15.76 -12.08
C SER A 39 2.77 17.06 -11.26
N LEU A 40 1.75 17.33 -10.45
CA LEU A 40 1.69 18.44 -9.51
C LEU A 40 2.19 17.99 -8.12
N PRO A 41 2.58 18.94 -7.25
CA PRO A 41 2.88 18.62 -5.85
C PRO A 41 1.71 17.87 -5.19
N LEU A 42 2.02 16.76 -4.52
CA LEU A 42 1.01 15.98 -3.81
C LEU A 42 0.64 16.69 -2.50
N PRO A 43 -0.65 16.72 -2.12
CA PRO A 43 -1.06 17.30 -0.84
C PRO A 43 -0.49 16.50 0.33
N SER A 44 -0.19 17.19 1.43
CA SER A 44 0.09 16.52 2.71
C SER A 44 -1.19 15.90 3.26
N LEU A 45 -1.08 14.71 3.86
CA LEU A 45 -2.25 13.98 4.35
C LEU A 45 -2.20 13.79 5.86
N GLY A 46 -3.30 14.04 6.56
CA GLY A 46 -3.49 13.63 7.95
C GLY A 46 -4.20 12.28 8.02
N LEU A 47 -3.55 11.25 8.56
CA LEU A 47 -4.12 9.92 8.62
C LEU A 47 -4.84 9.69 9.95
N VAL A 48 -6.13 9.39 9.88
CA VAL A 48 -6.94 8.96 11.04
C VAL A 48 -7.09 7.44 11.08
N GLY A 49 -6.89 6.76 9.96
CA GLY A 49 -7.09 5.31 9.87
C GLY A 49 -6.49 4.70 8.62
N GLY A 50 -7.08 3.59 8.17
CA GLY A 50 -6.57 2.80 7.04
C GLY A 50 -5.45 1.84 7.42
N ASP A 51 -5.11 0.98 6.47
CA ASP A 51 -4.04 0.02 6.55
C ASP A 51 -2.67 0.73 6.63
N LEU A 52 -2.49 1.82 5.89
CA LEU A 52 -1.30 2.67 6.00
C LEU A 52 -1.20 3.29 7.40
N GLY A 53 -2.27 3.94 7.88
CA GLY A 53 -2.30 4.51 9.22
C GLY A 53 -1.98 3.48 10.30
N ARG A 54 -2.53 2.26 10.18
CA ARG A 54 -2.23 1.15 11.08
C ARG A 54 -0.77 0.74 11.05
N THR A 55 -0.14 0.70 9.88
CA THR A 55 1.31 0.44 9.74
C THR A 55 2.15 1.52 10.40
N LEU A 56 1.71 2.78 10.34
CA LEU A 56 2.39 3.93 10.93
C LEU A 56 2.09 4.13 12.43
N GLY A 57 1.27 3.28 13.04
CA GLY A 57 0.90 3.38 14.45
C GLY A 57 -0.10 4.51 14.76
N CYS A 58 -0.86 4.97 13.76
CA CYS A 58 -1.95 5.91 13.93
C CYS A 58 -2.96 5.42 14.99
N ARG A 59 -3.43 6.34 15.83
CA ARG A 59 -4.40 6.06 16.91
C ARG A 59 -5.81 6.59 16.62
N GLY A 60 -6.02 7.21 15.46
CA GLY A 60 -7.28 7.85 15.09
C GLY A 60 -7.61 9.13 15.84
N ASP A 61 -6.60 9.82 16.37
CA ASP A 61 -6.76 11.11 17.04
C ASP A 61 -6.60 12.25 16.03
N GLU A 62 -7.72 12.67 15.44
CA GLU A 62 -7.75 13.79 14.49
C GLU A 62 -7.28 15.11 15.13
N GLY A 63 -7.57 15.33 16.42
CA GLY A 63 -7.15 16.52 17.15
C GLY A 63 -5.62 16.62 17.26
N ARG A 64 -4.93 15.48 17.26
CA ARG A 64 -3.47 15.43 17.28
C ARG A 64 -2.83 15.89 15.97
N LEU A 65 -3.47 15.65 14.82
CA LEU A 65 -2.90 15.92 13.49
C LEU A 65 -2.47 17.37 13.33
N ARG A 66 -3.26 18.32 13.84
CA ARG A 66 -2.96 19.77 13.76
C ARG A 66 -2.32 20.32 15.04
N SER A 67 -2.03 19.45 16.01
CA SER A 67 -1.38 19.84 17.26
C SER A 67 0.14 19.86 17.11
N PRO A 68 0.89 20.57 17.98
CA PRO A 68 2.34 20.47 18.05
C PRO A 68 2.89 19.06 18.35
N ALA A 69 2.02 18.09 18.68
CA ALA A 69 2.39 16.70 18.95
C ALA A 69 2.20 15.76 17.74
N GLY A 70 1.75 16.29 16.59
CA GLY A 70 1.66 15.55 15.33
C GLY A 70 3.04 15.13 14.83
N VAL A 71 3.12 13.94 14.22
CA VAL A 71 4.37 13.42 13.65
C VAL A 71 4.23 13.36 12.14
N THR A 72 5.02 14.17 11.44
CA THR A 72 5.12 14.16 9.98
C THR A 72 6.13 13.11 9.53
N LEU A 73 5.72 12.25 8.59
CA LEU A 73 6.49 11.15 8.04
C LEU A 73 6.54 11.30 6.51
N PRO A 74 7.72 11.27 5.88
CA PRO A 74 7.79 11.06 4.45
C PRO A 74 7.43 9.61 4.14
N ILE A 75 6.65 9.40 3.08
CA ILE A 75 6.27 8.07 2.62
C ILE A 75 6.45 7.90 1.12
N ASP A 76 6.70 6.66 0.74
CA ASP A 76 6.79 6.20 -0.62
C ASP A 76 5.38 6.07 -1.24
N LEU A 77 5.28 6.34 -2.54
CA LEU A 77 4.05 6.13 -3.32
C LEU A 77 4.21 4.91 -4.24
N GLY A 78 3.30 3.96 -4.11
CA GLY A 78 3.18 2.85 -5.05
C GLY A 78 2.53 3.33 -6.35
N VAL A 79 3.10 2.93 -7.49
CA VAL A 79 2.56 3.24 -8.81
C VAL A 79 2.43 1.96 -9.63
N VAL A 80 1.31 1.84 -10.33
CA VAL A 80 1.05 0.77 -11.28
C VAL A 80 0.68 1.35 -12.64
N CYS A 81 1.33 0.89 -13.70
CA CYS A 81 0.83 1.04 -15.06
C CYS A 81 -0.03 -0.19 -15.39
N MET A 82 -1.32 0.03 -15.58
CA MET A 82 -2.32 -0.98 -15.93
C MET A 82 -2.65 -0.89 -17.41
N ASP A 83 -2.19 -1.85 -18.21
CA ASP A 83 -2.41 -1.88 -19.67
C ASP A 83 -2.13 -0.52 -20.36
N GLY A 84 -1.11 0.22 -19.89
CA GLY A 84 -0.68 1.52 -20.44
C GLY A 84 -1.21 2.76 -19.71
N GLN A 85 -2.01 2.61 -18.65
CA GLN A 85 -2.52 3.72 -17.84
C GLN A 85 -1.94 3.70 -16.44
N ASP A 86 -1.29 4.81 -16.03
CA ASP A 86 -0.72 4.95 -14.69
C ASP A 86 -1.82 5.22 -13.65
N HIS A 87 -1.66 4.58 -12.49
CA HIS A 87 -2.44 4.79 -11.28
C HIS A 87 -1.50 4.75 -10.06
N CYS A 88 -1.88 5.41 -8.98
CA CYS A 88 -1.15 5.35 -7.72
C CYS A 88 -1.92 4.59 -6.63
N PHE A 89 -1.19 4.10 -5.63
CA PHE A 89 -1.73 3.51 -4.41
C PHE A 89 -0.78 3.81 -3.24
N LEU A 90 -1.33 4.00 -2.04
CA LEU A 90 -0.55 4.34 -0.85
C LEU A 90 -0.24 3.12 0.00
N ALA A 91 -1.17 2.19 0.14
CA ALA A 91 -1.05 1.06 1.05
C ALA A 91 -0.83 -0.25 0.30
N HIS A 92 -1.67 -0.56 -0.69
CA HIS A 92 -1.60 -1.84 -1.40
C HIS A 92 -2.27 -1.85 -2.78
N LEU A 93 -1.75 -2.76 -3.61
CA LEU A 93 -2.42 -3.24 -4.81
C LEU A 93 -2.74 -4.73 -4.64
N VAL A 94 -3.96 -5.11 -5.02
CA VAL A 94 -4.40 -6.51 -5.05
C VAL A 94 -5.00 -6.84 -6.42
N ALA A 95 -4.30 -7.65 -7.20
CA ALA A 95 -4.81 -8.27 -8.42
C ALA A 95 -5.38 -9.65 -8.10
N ARG A 96 -6.70 -9.78 -8.05
CA ARG A 96 -7.33 -11.08 -7.72
C ARG A 96 -8.72 -11.25 -8.32
N ARG A 97 -9.07 -12.50 -8.55
CA ARG A 97 -10.46 -12.89 -8.84
C ARG A 97 -11.23 -13.15 -7.55
N ARG A 98 -12.56 -13.27 -7.68
CA ARG A 98 -13.45 -13.60 -6.56
C ARG A 98 -12.96 -14.86 -5.82
N TRP A 99 -13.01 -14.82 -4.50
CA TRP A 99 -12.51 -15.88 -3.61
C TRP A 99 -11.02 -16.25 -3.80
N TRP A 100 -10.20 -15.30 -4.26
CA TRP A 100 -8.76 -15.51 -4.52
C TRP A 100 -8.52 -16.65 -5.52
N GLY A 101 -9.43 -16.79 -6.49
CA GLY A 101 -9.46 -17.81 -7.53
C GLY A 101 -8.38 -17.67 -8.59
N GLY A 102 -7.49 -18.67 -8.67
CA GLY A 102 -6.45 -18.72 -9.70
C GLY A 102 -5.19 -17.98 -9.27
N THR A 103 -4.45 -17.47 -10.25
CA THR A 103 -3.27 -16.63 -10.01
C THR A 103 -3.69 -15.30 -9.42
N PHE A 104 -2.99 -14.86 -8.38
CA PHE A 104 -3.14 -13.54 -7.78
C PHE A 104 -1.78 -12.88 -7.62
N LEU A 105 -1.81 -11.56 -7.50
CA LEU A 105 -0.66 -10.74 -7.15
C LEU A 105 -1.10 -9.72 -6.10
N VAL A 106 -0.26 -9.53 -5.09
CA VAL A 106 -0.41 -8.52 -4.05
C VAL A 106 0.90 -7.74 -4.01
N ALA A 107 0.82 -6.42 -4.06
CA ALA A 107 1.94 -5.52 -3.82
C ALA A 107 1.63 -4.69 -2.57
N MET A 108 2.50 -4.76 -1.57
CA MET A 108 2.32 -4.13 -0.28
C MET A 108 3.34 -3.01 -0.10
N ASN A 109 2.86 -1.79 0.13
CA ASN A 109 3.64 -0.66 0.65
C ASN A 109 3.44 -0.53 2.17
N ALA A 110 2.22 -0.79 2.64
CA ALA A 110 1.88 -0.96 4.05
C ALA A 110 1.83 -2.46 4.44
N ALA A 111 1.94 -2.75 5.72
CA ALA A 111 2.00 -4.13 6.22
C ALA A 111 0.63 -4.84 6.25
N TRP A 112 -0.45 -4.06 6.28
CA TRP A 112 -1.81 -4.56 6.45
C TRP A 112 -2.64 -4.48 5.16
N TYR A 113 -3.54 -5.45 5.01
CA TYR A 113 -4.67 -5.41 4.08
C TYR A 113 -5.91 -5.78 4.90
N ARG A 114 -6.64 -4.79 5.37
CA ARG A 114 -7.74 -4.94 6.33
C ARG A 114 -7.25 -5.70 7.58
N ASP A 115 -7.86 -6.85 7.87
CA ASP A 115 -7.51 -7.69 9.01
C ASP A 115 -6.28 -8.58 8.76
N TRP A 116 -5.67 -8.51 7.57
CA TRP A 116 -4.63 -9.44 7.15
C TRP A 116 -3.25 -8.78 7.18
N TYR A 117 -2.30 -9.43 7.85
CA TYR A 117 -0.91 -9.00 7.91
C TYR A 117 -0.14 -9.60 6.73
N LEU A 118 -0.33 -9.01 5.54
CA LEU A 118 0.19 -9.55 4.27
C LEU A 118 1.61 -9.09 3.95
N GLY A 119 2.03 -7.92 4.45
CA GLY A 119 3.35 -7.35 4.20
C GLY A 119 4.18 -7.27 5.48
N PRO A 120 4.58 -8.38 6.12
CA PRO A 120 5.27 -8.35 7.41
C PRO A 120 6.61 -7.60 7.37
N ARG A 121 7.17 -7.35 6.18
CA ARG A 121 8.36 -6.55 5.96
C ARG A 121 8.07 -5.26 5.18
N ALA A 122 6.83 -5.03 4.75
CA ALA A 122 6.46 -3.84 4.00
C ALA A 122 6.58 -2.62 4.91
N HIS A 123 7.24 -1.58 4.42
CA HIS A 123 7.42 -0.34 5.15
C HIS A 123 7.25 0.81 4.16
N PRO A 124 6.39 1.81 4.43
CA PRO A 124 6.04 2.84 3.46
C PRO A 124 7.13 3.91 3.30
N ASN A 125 8.39 3.60 3.62
CA ASN A 125 9.53 4.52 3.52
C ASN A 125 10.85 3.73 3.41
N ASP A 126 10.85 2.66 2.62
CA ASP A 126 12.06 1.86 2.38
C ASP A 126 12.39 1.71 0.90
N GLY A 127 11.64 2.40 0.04
CA GLY A 127 11.79 2.40 -1.40
C GLY A 127 11.49 1.04 -2.02
N LEU A 128 10.71 0.16 -1.36
CA LEU A 128 10.42 -1.19 -1.86
C LEU A 128 8.94 -1.52 -1.78
N LEU A 129 8.49 -2.35 -2.72
CA LEU A 129 7.21 -3.04 -2.63
C LEU A 129 7.44 -4.50 -2.23
N ASP A 130 6.72 -4.96 -1.22
CA ASP A 130 6.63 -6.36 -0.84
C ASP A 130 5.62 -7.05 -1.75
N ILE A 131 6.11 -7.80 -2.74
CA ILE A 131 5.28 -8.52 -3.69
C ILE A 131 5.05 -9.95 -3.20
N THR A 132 3.79 -10.39 -3.22
CA THR A 132 3.41 -11.79 -3.07
C THR A 132 2.54 -12.22 -4.24
N ARG A 133 2.96 -13.25 -4.97
CA ARG A 133 2.19 -13.82 -6.08
C ARG A 133 2.07 -15.33 -5.96
N GLY A 134 1.02 -15.88 -6.53
CA GLY A 134 0.88 -17.31 -6.59
C GLY A 134 -0.52 -17.77 -6.94
N ARG A 135 -0.71 -19.08 -6.83
CA ARG A 135 -2.00 -19.73 -7.04
C ARG A 135 -2.19 -20.78 -5.96
N LEU A 136 -3.20 -20.59 -5.13
CA LEU A 136 -3.53 -21.55 -4.09
C LEU A 136 -4.75 -22.40 -4.49
N PRO A 137 -4.71 -23.74 -4.33
CA PRO A 137 -5.89 -24.59 -4.32
C PRO A 137 -6.92 -24.13 -3.28
N LEU A 138 -8.20 -24.46 -3.48
CA LEU A 138 -9.27 -24.00 -2.58
C LEU A 138 -9.04 -24.40 -1.12
N ARG A 139 -8.59 -25.63 -0.87
CA ARG A 139 -8.29 -26.15 0.48
C ARG A 139 -7.18 -25.34 1.16
N ASP A 140 -6.13 -24.99 0.42
CA ASP A 140 -4.97 -24.27 0.94
C ASP A 140 -5.33 -22.81 1.19
N ARG A 141 -6.31 -22.24 0.47
CA ARG A 141 -6.83 -20.89 0.78
C ARG A 141 -7.54 -20.83 2.11
N ILE A 142 -8.32 -21.85 2.47
CA ILE A 142 -9.02 -21.88 3.77
C ILE A 142 -7.98 -21.94 4.89
N GLN A 143 -6.95 -22.78 4.74
CA GLN A 143 -5.86 -22.90 5.70
C GLN A 143 -4.97 -21.65 5.75
N ALA A 144 -4.68 -21.03 4.61
CA ALA A 144 -3.93 -19.78 4.57
C ALA A 144 -4.69 -18.66 5.28
N ARG A 145 -6.02 -18.56 5.07
CA ARG A 145 -6.88 -17.53 5.70
C ARG A 145 -6.81 -17.51 7.22
N SER A 146 -6.72 -18.65 7.89
CA SER A 146 -6.58 -18.68 9.35
C SER A 146 -5.21 -18.20 9.85
N ARG A 147 -4.20 -18.12 8.96
CA ARG A 147 -2.82 -17.69 9.26
C ARG A 147 -2.50 -16.29 8.70
N LEU A 148 -3.45 -15.64 8.02
CA LEU A 148 -3.26 -14.28 7.48
C LEU A 148 -3.19 -13.22 8.58
N THR A 149 -3.82 -13.47 9.73
CA THR A 149 -3.83 -12.55 10.88
C THR A 149 -2.48 -12.46 11.57
N SER A 150 -1.67 -13.53 11.54
CA SER A 150 -0.34 -13.58 12.17
C SER A 150 0.82 -13.39 11.19
N GLY A 151 0.54 -13.24 9.89
CA GLY A 151 1.58 -13.20 8.84
C GLY A 151 2.31 -14.53 8.61
N SER A 152 1.96 -15.60 9.33
CA SER A 152 2.62 -16.92 9.25
C SER A 152 2.14 -17.80 8.09
N HIS A 153 1.54 -17.19 7.08
CA HIS A 153 1.09 -17.89 5.86
C HIS A 153 2.26 -18.18 4.90
N LEU A 154 3.46 -17.70 5.23
CA LEU A 154 4.71 -17.95 4.53
C LEU A 154 5.65 -18.80 5.41
N PRO A 155 6.47 -19.69 4.80
CA PRO A 155 6.51 -20.04 3.37
C PRO A 155 5.45 -21.09 2.98
N HIS A 156 4.75 -20.88 1.87
CA HIS A 156 3.91 -21.89 1.22
C HIS A 156 4.46 -22.14 -0.19
N PRO A 157 4.64 -23.39 -0.65
CA PRO A 157 5.31 -23.71 -1.92
C PRO A 157 4.63 -23.12 -3.17
N GLY A 158 3.33 -22.81 -3.07
CA GLY A 158 2.56 -22.14 -4.13
C GLY A 158 2.64 -20.61 -4.15
N LEU A 159 3.45 -20.01 -3.26
CA LEU A 159 3.63 -18.55 -3.15
C LEU A 159 5.08 -18.18 -3.43
N HIS A 160 5.25 -17.13 -4.23
CA HIS A 160 6.51 -16.48 -4.46
C HIS A 160 6.44 -15.08 -3.87
N THR A 161 7.49 -14.71 -3.15
CA THR A 161 7.60 -13.40 -2.51
C THR A 161 8.90 -12.74 -2.89
N GLU A 162 8.86 -11.45 -3.19
CA GLU A 162 10.04 -10.64 -3.51
C GLU A 162 9.86 -9.22 -2.96
N ARG A 163 10.96 -8.50 -2.77
CA ARG A 163 10.96 -7.08 -2.40
C ARG A 163 11.68 -6.32 -3.51
N VAL A 164 10.99 -5.39 -4.15
CA VAL A 164 11.47 -4.79 -5.39
C VAL A 164 11.10 -3.31 -5.49
N GLU A 165 11.97 -2.52 -6.09
CA GLU A 165 11.69 -1.11 -6.42
C GLU A 165 10.80 -0.99 -7.66
N ARG A 166 10.98 -1.90 -8.61
CA ARG A 166 10.24 -1.98 -9.87
C ARG A 166 10.13 -3.43 -10.35
N SER A 167 8.98 -3.79 -10.91
CA SER A 167 8.75 -5.11 -11.48
C SER A 167 7.61 -5.07 -12.51
N SER A 168 7.54 -6.10 -13.35
CA SER A 168 6.50 -6.24 -14.37
C SER A 168 5.89 -7.63 -14.30
N TYR A 169 4.58 -7.71 -14.48
CA TYR A 169 3.83 -8.96 -14.40
C TYR A 169 2.81 -9.07 -15.51
N GLU A 170 2.81 -10.22 -16.18
CA GLU A 170 1.76 -10.62 -17.11
C GLU A 170 0.83 -11.61 -16.41
N LEU A 171 -0.46 -11.28 -16.37
CA LEU A 171 -1.50 -12.13 -15.79
C LEU A 171 -2.09 -13.05 -16.88
N ASP A 172 -2.49 -14.26 -16.49
CA ASP A 172 -3.05 -15.26 -17.42
C ASP A 172 -4.27 -14.76 -18.21
N ARG A 173 -4.99 -13.77 -17.67
CA ARG A 173 -6.20 -13.15 -18.24
C ARG A 173 -6.45 -11.78 -17.59
N PRO A 174 -7.31 -10.93 -18.19
CA PRO A 174 -7.78 -9.72 -17.54
C PRO A 174 -8.34 -10.00 -16.14
N THR A 175 -7.69 -9.44 -15.13
CA THR A 175 -7.94 -9.74 -13.71
C THR A 175 -8.36 -8.46 -12.98
N PRO A 176 -9.38 -8.50 -12.12
CA PRO A 176 -9.77 -7.34 -11.33
C PRO A 176 -8.61 -6.83 -10.46
N ILE A 177 -8.37 -5.53 -10.52
CA ILE A 177 -7.37 -4.81 -9.76
C ILE A 177 -8.07 -3.95 -8.71
N PHE A 178 -7.55 -4.01 -7.49
CA PHE A 178 -7.95 -3.19 -6.37
C PHE A 178 -6.76 -2.37 -5.92
N LEU A 179 -6.92 -1.06 -5.80
CA LEU A 179 -5.93 -0.13 -5.24
C LEU A 179 -6.51 0.42 -3.94
N ASP A 180 -5.76 0.28 -2.84
CA ASP A 180 -6.17 0.76 -1.53
C ASP A 180 -7.58 0.30 -1.12
N GLY A 181 -7.91 -0.92 -1.54
CA GLY A 181 -9.16 -1.61 -1.22
C GLY A 181 -10.34 -1.32 -2.16
N GLU A 182 -10.20 -0.39 -3.11
CA GLU A 182 -11.23 -0.04 -4.10
C GLU A 182 -10.94 -0.63 -5.49
N PRO A 183 -11.98 -1.11 -6.21
CA PRO A 183 -11.79 -1.63 -7.56
C PRO A 183 -11.53 -0.48 -8.54
N VAL A 184 -10.48 -0.60 -9.36
CA VAL A 184 -10.10 0.41 -10.37
C VAL A 184 -10.26 -0.09 -11.80
N GLY A 185 -10.44 -1.39 -12.00
CA GLY A 185 -10.63 -1.97 -13.33
C GLY A 185 -10.15 -3.40 -13.41
N LYS A 186 -9.88 -3.86 -14.64
CA LYS A 186 -9.21 -5.13 -14.92
C LYS A 186 -8.00 -4.83 -15.78
N ALA A 187 -6.89 -5.53 -15.54
CA ALA A 187 -5.72 -5.45 -16.38
C ALA A 187 -5.15 -6.84 -16.66
N ARG A 188 -4.36 -6.95 -17.73
CA ARG A 188 -3.57 -8.15 -18.04
C ARG A 188 -2.08 -7.91 -17.80
N HIS A 189 -1.59 -6.70 -18.08
CA HIS A 189 -0.21 -6.29 -17.88
C HIS A 189 -0.14 -5.26 -16.75
N LEU A 190 0.77 -5.49 -15.80
CA LEU A 190 1.01 -4.61 -14.66
C LEU A 190 2.50 -4.28 -14.60
N GLU A 191 2.83 -2.99 -14.61
CA GLU A 191 4.19 -2.52 -14.30
C GLU A 191 4.15 -1.76 -12.98
N LEU A 192 4.84 -2.29 -11.98
CA LEU A 192 4.89 -1.73 -10.64
C LEU A 192 6.19 -0.96 -10.44
N ARG A 193 6.10 0.17 -9.77
CA ARG A 193 7.25 0.93 -9.29
C ARG A 193 6.89 1.66 -8.01
N VAL A 194 7.92 2.01 -7.25
CA VAL A 194 7.81 2.90 -6.11
C VAL A 194 8.42 4.26 -6.43
N VAL A 195 7.80 5.31 -5.93
CA VAL A 195 8.35 6.67 -5.92
C VAL A 195 8.73 6.97 -4.46
N PRO A 196 10.02 6.94 -4.12
CA PRO A 196 10.44 7.13 -2.73
C PRO A 196 10.16 8.54 -2.21
N ASP A 197 9.81 8.67 -0.93
CA ASP A 197 9.55 9.97 -0.26
C ASP A 197 8.61 10.90 -1.05
N ALA A 198 7.59 10.34 -1.71
CA ALA A 198 6.74 11.06 -2.66
C ALA A 198 5.80 12.09 -2.02
N LEU A 199 5.38 11.86 -0.77
CA LEU A 199 4.48 12.73 -0.04
C LEU A 199 4.74 12.69 1.46
N GLU A 200 4.25 13.71 2.16
CA GLU A 200 4.25 13.76 3.61
C GLU A 200 2.89 13.37 4.19
N VAL A 201 2.91 12.55 5.24
CA VAL A 201 1.73 12.22 6.03
C VAL A 201 1.93 12.57 7.49
N VAL A 202 0.84 12.86 8.19
CA VAL A 202 0.84 13.18 9.63
C VAL A 202 -0.03 12.17 10.37
N VAL A 203 0.47 11.70 11.53
CA VAL A 203 -0.20 10.75 12.46
C VAL A 203 -0.17 11.23 13.91
#